data_AF-A0A8S1IUR3-F1
#
_entry.id   AF-A0A8S1IUR3-F1
#
_cell.length_a   1.000
_cell.length_b   1.000
_cell.length_c   1.000
_cell.angle_alpha   90.00
_cell.angle_beta   90.00
_cell.angle_gamma   90.00
#
_symmetry.space_group_name_H-M   'P 1'
#
loop_
_entity.id
_entity.type
_entity.pdbx_description
1 polymer ?
#
loop_
_entity_poly.entity_id
_entity_poly.type
_entity_poly.pdbx_seq_one_letter_code
_entity_poly.pdbx_strand_id
1 'polypeptide(L)'
;MLGALSARDAGALAFSAVGSYAWVKIFDLLAVNGVLEQKLSRKLVHITTGPLFILTWPLFSDAAYARYIALIVPTANFLRLLLVGTGVLQDEGLVKSISRESDRTELLRGPIYYIAMLMAVTALCWRDSVAGYMVVAVTCAGDGFADVIGRRWGRHCWAGNHPKTQEGSAAMFVAGAGTAIGLMSAFRWLGYVDFAPGPTFLGAVFIAFIATVVEALPINKLVDDNLSVPLIAGLLANWLLAG
;
A
#
# COMPACT_ATOMS: atom_id res chain seq x y z
N MET A 1 -1.81 -11.88 29.66
CA MET A 1 -1.76 -10.55 30.32
C MET A 1 -1.57 -9.50 29.24
N LEU A 2 -2.60 -8.74 28.90
CA LEU A 2 -2.41 -7.49 28.13
C LEU A 2 -1.71 -6.53 29.10
N GLY A 3 -0.38 -6.43 29.00
CA GLY A 3 0.37 -5.43 29.75
C GLY A 3 -0.18 -4.04 29.45
N ALA A 4 -0.18 -3.16 30.44
CA ALA A 4 -0.60 -1.77 30.24
C ALA A 4 0.05 -1.20 28.97
N LEU A 5 -0.75 -0.56 28.12
CA LEU A 5 -0.27 0.06 26.89
C LEU A 5 0.90 0.99 27.25
N SER A 6 2.07 0.73 26.68
CA SER A 6 3.23 1.56 26.99
C SER A 6 2.99 2.99 26.47
N ALA A 7 3.50 4.00 27.18
CA ALA A 7 3.42 5.39 26.73
C ALA A 7 4.05 5.56 25.33
N ARG A 8 5.07 4.75 25.02
CA ARG A 8 5.68 4.68 23.68
C ARG A 8 4.69 4.20 22.63
N ASP A 9 3.99 3.10 22.86
CA ASP A 9 3.03 2.55 21.90
C ASP A 9 1.80 3.47 21.72
N ALA A 10 1.34 4.10 22.80
CA ALA A 10 0.30 5.13 22.72
C ALA A 10 0.75 6.34 21.88
N GLY A 11 1.98 6.81 22.10
CA GLY A 11 2.57 7.92 21.34
C GLY A 11 2.77 7.56 19.87
N ALA A 12 3.28 6.36 19.57
CA ALA A 12 3.46 5.85 18.22
C ALA A 12 2.11 5.72 17.49
N LEU A 13 1.09 5.16 18.14
CA LEU A 13 -0.27 5.08 17.61
C LEU A 13 -0.82 6.47 17.27
N ALA A 14 -0.71 7.42 18.20
CA ALA A 14 -1.18 8.78 17.98
C ALA A 14 -0.44 9.45 16.82
N PHE A 15 0.89 9.32 16.77
CA PHE A 15 1.71 9.87 15.69
C PHE A 15 1.34 9.26 14.33
N SER A 16 1.24 7.94 14.24
CA SER A 16 0.85 7.25 12.99
C SER A 16 -0.56 7.63 12.55
N ALA A 17 -1.53 7.68 13.47
CA ALA A 17 -2.91 8.03 13.14
C ALA A 17 -3.04 9.49 12.68
N VAL A 18 -2.46 10.44 13.43
CA VAL A 18 -2.47 11.86 13.08
C VAL A 18 -1.67 12.11 11.81
N GLY A 19 -0.52 11.47 11.66
CA GLY A 19 0.33 11.57 10.47
C GLY A 19 -0.40 11.07 9.21
N SER A 20 -1.02 9.88 9.27
CA SER A 20 -1.81 9.35 8.16
C SER A 20 -2.99 10.27 7.80
N TYR A 21 -3.72 10.77 8.80
CA TYR A 21 -4.83 11.70 8.55
C TYR A 21 -4.35 13.01 7.92
N ALA A 22 -3.32 13.62 8.50
CA ALA A 22 -2.74 14.87 8.00
C ALA A 22 -2.21 14.71 6.58
N TRP A 23 -1.56 13.59 6.27
CA TRP A 23 -1.03 13.30 4.94
C TRP A 23 -2.11 13.24 3.87
N VAL A 24 -3.20 12.51 4.13
CA VAL A 24 -4.37 12.47 3.24
C VAL A 24 -4.97 13.86 3.09
N LYS A 25 -5.12 14.60 4.21
CA LYS A 25 -5.67 15.96 4.19
C LYS A 25 -4.83 16.95 3.38
N ILE A 26 -3.51 16.85 3.41
CA ILE A 26 -2.63 17.69 2.59
C ILE A 26 -2.96 17.47 1.10
N PHE A 27 -3.03 16.21 0.66
CA PHE A 27 -3.35 15.89 -0.73
C PHE A 27 -4.78 16.27 -1.13
N ASP A 28 -5.75 16.13 -0.22
CA ASP A 28 -7.11 16.60 -0.43
C ASP A 28 -7.15 18.13 -0.59
N LEU A 29 -6.43 18.87 0.26
CA LEU A 29 -6.36 20.34 0.17
C LEU A 29 -5.68 20.80 -1.12
N LEU A 30 -4.61 20.13 -1.55
CA LEU A 30 -3.97 20.42 -2.83
C LEU A 30 -4.91 20.18 -4.00
N ALA A 31 -5.78 19.15 -3.92
CA ALA A 31 -6.77 18.88 -4.96
C ALA A 31 -7.92 19.89 -4.97
N VAL A 32 -8.48 20.21 -3.80
CA VAL A 32 -9.59 21.17 -3.66
C VAL A 32 -9.17 22.57 -4.11
N ASN A 33 -7.92 22.97 -3.86
CA ASN A 33 -7.38 24.27 -4.29
C ASN A 33 -6.90 24.28 -5.76
N GLY A 34 -7.13 23.20 -6.52
CA GLY A 34 -6.78 23.13 -7.94
C GLY A 34 -5.28 23.01 -8.24
N VAL A 35 -4.45 22.78 -7.22
CA VAL A 35 -2.99 22.55 -7.40
C VAL A 35 -2.73 21.18 -8.02
N LEU A 36 -3.54 20.18 -7.64
CA LEU A 36 -3.48 18.82 -8.18
C LEU A 36 -4.84 18.41 -8.74
N GLU A 37 -4.84 17.61 -9.81
CA GLU A 37 -6.06 16.93 -10.24
C GLU A 37 -6.50 15.92 -9.16
N GLN A 38 -7.81 15.85 -8.85
CA GLN A 38 -8.35 14.93 -7.84
C GLN A 38 -7.91 13.48 -8.07
N LYS A 39 -7.86 13.04 -9.34
CA LYS A 39 -7.45 11.68 -9.71
C LYS A 39 -5.96 11.43 -9.44
N LEU A 40 -5.10 12.42 -9.68
CA LEU A 40 -3.68 12.35 -9.36
C LEU A 40 -3.47 12.36 -7.84
N SER A 41 -4.16 13.24 -7.11
CA SER A 41 -4.11 13.33 -5.65
C SER A 41 -4.42 11.97 -4.99
N ARG A 42 -5.53 11.33 -5.38
CA ARG A 42 -5.87 9.96 -4.91
C ARG A 42 -4.75 8.95 -5.14
N LYS A 43 -4.11 9.00 -6.30
CA LYS A 43 -3.04 8.05 -6.64
C LYS A 43 -1.74 8.34 -5.89
N LEU A 44 -1.43 9.61 -5.62
CA LEU A 44 -0.30 9.96 -4.75
C LEU A 44 -0.53 9.50 -3.31
N VAL A 45 -1.75 9.64 -2.79
CA VAL A 45 -2.14 9.07 -1.49
C VAL A 45 -1.95 7.56 -1.47
N HIS A 46 -2.42 6.84 -2.50
CA HIS A 46 -2.23 5.39 -2.65
C HIS A 46 -0.76 4.97 -2.68
N ILE A 47 0.07 5.70 -3.44
CA ILE A 47 1.52 5.43 -3.58
C ILE A 47 2.23 5.58 -2.23
N THR A 48 1.89 6.62 -1.46
CA THR A 48 2.71 7.07 -0.33
C THR A 48 2.22 6.58 1.03
N THR A 49 0.92 6.40 1.22
CA THR A 49 0.34 6.13 2.56
C THR A 49 0.83 4.81 3.14
N GLY A 50 0.84 3.72 2.36
CA GLY A 50 1.32 2.42 2.81
C GLY A 50 2.80 2.43 3.23
N PRO A 51 3.73 2.86 2.36
CA PRO A 51 5.15 2.97 2.72
C PRO A 51 5.41 3.89 3.92
N LEU A 52 4.76 5.06 3.98
CA LEU A 52 4.90 5.98 5.11
C LEU A 52 4.36 5.37 6.40
N PHE A 53 3.24 4.65 6.36
CA PHE A 53 2.70 3.95 7.51
C PHE A 53 3.67 2.87 8.01
N ILE A 54 4.24 2.05 7.12
CA ILE A 54 5.28 1.08 7.49
C ILE A 54 6.46 1.78 8.16
N LEU A 55 6.93 2.91 7.62
CA LEU A 55 8.05 3.67 8.22
C LEU A 55 7.76 4.18 9.64
N THR A 56 6.52 4.16 10.11
CA THR A 56 6.18 4.45 11.52
C THR A 56 6.33 3.24 12.45
N TRP A 57 6.41 2.00 11.93
CA TRP A 57 6.53 0.79 12.75
C TRP A 57 7.72 0.79 13.74
N PRO A 58 8.91 1.34 13.42
CA PRO A 58 10.01 1.47 14.38
C PRO A 58 9.69 2.29 15.64
N LEU A 59 8.69 3.16 15.58
CA LEU A 59 8.28 3.99 16.72
C LEU A 59 7.63 3.15 17.83
N PHE A 60 6.98 2.05 17.47
CA PHE A 60 6.36 1.13 18.41
C PHE A 60 7.42 0.36 19.21
N SER A 61 7.03 -0.13 20.38
CA SER A 61 7.88 -0.90 21.27
C SER A 61 8.21 -2.29 20.70
N ASP A 62 9.15 -2.99 21.34
CA ASP A 62 9.52 -4.36 20.97
C ASP A 62 8.59 -5.43 21.55
N ALA A 63 7.49 -5.02 22.19
CA ALA A 63 6.54 -5.94 22.76
C ALA A 63 5.80 -6.71 21.65
N ALA A 64 5.51 -7.99 21.88
CA ALA A 64 4.79 -8.84 20.93
C ALA A 64 3.38 -8.30 20.55
N TYR A 65 2.79 -7.46 21.42
CA TYR A 65 1.50 -6.83 21.19
C TYR A 65 1.56 -5.56 20.31
N ALA A 66 2.75 -4.97 20.11
CA ALA A 66 2.94 -3.69 19.43
C ALA A 66 2.32 -3.67 18.02
N ARG A 67 2.42 -4.79 17.28
CA ARG A 67 1.79 -4.97 15.97
C ARG A 67 0.27 -4.79 16.01
N TYR A 68 -0.40 -5.24 17.07
CA TYR A 68 -1.85 -5.11 17.21
C TYR A 68 -2.25 -3.69 17.59
N ILE A 69 -1.38 -2.93 18.25
CA ILE A 69 -1.59 -1.50 18.48
C ILE A 69 -1.46 -0.74 17.17
N ALA A 70 -0.43 -1.01 16.37
CA ALA A 70 -0.28 -0.39 15.05
C ALA A 70 -1.43 -0.75 14.10
N LEU A 71 -1.96 -1.98 14.20
CA LEU A 71 -3.12 -2.44 13.43
C LEU A 71 -4.37 -1.58 13.64
N ILE A 72 -4.49 -0.87 14.76
CA ILE A 72 -5.62 0.03 15.05
C ILE A 72 -5.74 1.11 13.96
N VAL A 73 -4.63 1.64 13.43
CA VAL A 73 -4.65 2.70 12.40
C VAL A 73 -5.35 2.25 11.12
N PRO A 74 -4.90 1.20 10.40
CA PRO A 74 -5.59 0.74 9.21
C PRO A 74 -6.97 0.17 9.53
N THR A 75 -7.18 -0.43 10.71
CA THR A 75 -8.52 -0.93 11.12
C THR A 75 -9.54 0.21 11.27
N ALA A 76 -9.16 1.31 11.90
CA ALA A 76 -10.02 2.48 12.01
C ALA A 76 -10.40 3.04 10.63
N ASN A 77 -9.44 3.07 9.70
CA ASN A 77 -9.71 3.52 8.33
C ASN A 77 -10.58 2.51 7.56
N PHE A 78 -10.36 1.22 7.75
CA PHE A 78 -11.19 0.15 7.17
C PHE A 78 -12.65 0.30 7.62
N LEU A 79 -12.88 0.45 8.92
CA LEU A 79 -14.22 0.65 9.47
C LEU A 79 -14.85 1.93 8.94
N ARG A 80 -14.08 3.02 8.82
CA ARG A 80 -14.57 4.27 8.22
C ARG A 80 -15.02 4.07 6.78
N LEU A 81 -14.21 3.42 5.94
CA LEU A 81 -14.58 3.13 4.54
C LEU A 81 -15.79 2.20 4.45
N LEU A 82 -15.86 1.18 5.29
CA LEU A 82 -16.97 0.24 5.34
C LEU A 82 -18.27 0.93 5.72
N LEU A 83 -18.26 1.74 6.80
CA LEU A 83 -19.46 2.42 7.30
C LEU A 83 -19.96 3.49 6.33
N VAL A 84 -19.06 4.24 5.70
CA VAL A 84 -19.45 5.25 4.69
C VAL A 84 -19.89 4.58 3.39
N GLY A 85 -19.17 3.56 2.93
CA GLY A 85 -19.49 2.83 1.70
C GLY A 85 -20.83 2.07 1.76
N THR A 86 -21.18 1.53 2.93
CA THR A 86 -22.49 0.89 3.18
C THR A 86 -23.61 1.89 3.46
N GLY A 87 -23.27 3.17 3.68
CA GLY A 87 -24.23 4.22 3.96
C GLY A 87 -24.72 4.31 5.41
N VAL A 88 -24.09 3.58 6.33
CA VAL A 88 -24.35 3.69 7.78
C VAL A 88 -23.91 5.06 8.29
N LEU A 89 -22.78 5.58 7.78
CA LEU A 89 -22.31 6.93 8.02
C LEU A 89 -22.39 7.77 6.75
N GLN A 90 -22.68 9.06 6.90
CA GLN A 90 -22.68 10.02 5.81
C GLN A 90 -21.42 10.89 5.91
N ASP A 91 -20.55 10.78 4.90
CA ASP A 91 -19.33 11.59 4.78
C ASP A 91 -19.10 11.91 3.30
N GLU A 92 -19.76 12.97 2.80
CA GLU A 92 -19.65 13.40 1.41
C GLU A 92 -18.23 13.85 1.05
N GLY A 93 -17.48 14.39 2.02
CA GLY A 93 -16.10 14.78 1.83
C GLY A 93 -15.22 13.57 1.50
N LEU A 94 -15.38 12.47 2.22
CA LEU A 94 -14.68 11.21 1.95
C LEU A 94 -15.09 10.59 0.62
N VAL A 95 -16.39 10.57 0.33
CA VAL A 95 -16.91 10.03 -0.93
C VAL A 95 -16.32 10.82 -2.10
N LYS A 96 -16.34 12.15 -2.04
CA LYS A 96 -15.76 13.01 -3.09
C LYS A 96 -14.25 12.83 -3.21
N SER A 97 -13.54 12.64 -2.10
CA SER A 97 -12.08 12.53 -2.16
C SER A 97 -11.63 11.22 -2.78
N ILE A 98 -12.33 10.10 -2.51
CA ILE A 98 -11.92 8.75 -2.94
C ILE A 98 -12.67 8.26 -4.19
N SER A 99 -13.96 8.57 -4.35
CA SER A 99 -14.78 8.09 -5.46
C SER A 99 -14.54 8.87 -6.76
N ARG A 100 -14.72 8.22 -7.91
CA ARG A 100 -14.65 8.85 -9.23
C ARG A 100 -15.93 9.56 -9.57
N GLU A 101 -17.08 8.94 -9.29
CA GLU A 101 -18.41 9.44 -9.66
C GLU A 101 -19.23 9.92 -8.46
N SER A 102 -18.58 10.16 -7.32
CA SER A 102 -19.24 10.42 -6.03
C SER A 102 -20.18 9.29 -5.59
N ASP A 103 -19.98 8.09 -6.12
CA ASP A 103 -20.62 6.88 -5.64
C ASP A 103 -19.87 6.34 -4.42
N ARG A 104 -20.58 6.28 -3.28
CA ARG A 104 -20.05 5.72 -2.03
C ARG A 104 -19.67 4.24 -2.16
N THR A 105 -20.29 3.48 -3.06
CA THR A 105 -19.98 2.04 -3.20
C THR A 105 -18.58 1.79 -3.76
N GLU A 106 -17.97 2.78 -4.43
CA GLU A 106 -16.57 2.71 -4.86
C GLU A 106 -15.59 2.57 -3.67
N LEU A 107 -15.96 3.06 -2.48
CA LEU A 107 -15.18 2.88 -1.26
C LEU A 107 -15.00 1.39 -0.89
N LEU A 108 -15.96 0.54 -1.28
CA LEU A 108 -15.99 -0.90 -0.99
C LEU A 108 -15.29 -1.76 -2.07
N ARG A 109 -14.59 -1.13 -3.02
CA ARG A 109 -13.84 -1.82 -4.08
C ARG A 109 -12.33 -1.71 -3.81
N GLY A 110 -11.55 -1.18 -4.76
CA GLY A 110 -10.09 -1.00 -4.61
C GLY A 110 -9.64 -0.42 -3.25
N PRO A 111 -10.26 0.67 -2.72
CA PRO A 111 -9.84 1.26 -1.45
C PRO A 111 -9.94 0.31 -0.26
N ILE A 112 -11.03 -0.46 -0.12
CA ILE A 112 -11.17 -1.38 1.01
C ILE A 112 -10.20 -2.57 0.90
N TYR A 113 -9.95 -3.08 -0.31
CA TYR A 113 -8.96 -4.14 -0.55
C TYR A 113 -7.55 -3.68 -0.19
N TYR A 114 -7.20 -2.43 -0.55
CA TYR A 114 -5.93 -1.82 -0.18
C TYR A 114 -5.74 -1.75 1.34
N ILE A 115 -6.76 -1.31 2.09
CA ILE A 115 -6.65 -1.24 3.55
C ILE A 115 -6.62 -2.63 4.16
N ALA A 116 -7.41 -3.58 3.65
CA ALA A 116 -7.38 -4.96 4.09
C ALA A 116 -5.98 -5.59 3.89
N MET A 117 -5.32 -5.29 2.77
CA MET A 117 -3.93 -5.67 2.53
C MET A 117 -2.99 -5.07 3.58
N LEU A 118 -3.09 -3.77 3.88
CA LEU A 118 -2.26 -3.15 4.93
C LEU A 118 -2.52 -3.76 6.31
N MET A 119 -3.78 -4.09 6.63
CA MET A 119 -4.12 -4.81 7.86
C MET A 119 -3.47 -6.19 7.91
N ALA A 120 -3.56 -6.96 6.83
CA ALA A 120 -2.97 -8.30 6.73
C ALA A 120 -1.44 -8.24 6.86
N VAL A 121 -0.79 -7.33 6.13
CA VAL A 121 0.66 -7.10 6.23
C VAL A 121 1.03 -6.70 7.66
N THR A 122 0.30 -5.79 8.29
CA THR A 122 0.59 -5.36 9.68
C THR A 122 0.45 -6.51 10.68
N ALA A 123 -0.58 -7.35 10.53
CA ALA A 123 -0.86 -8.44 11.46
C ALA A 123 0.08 -9.64 11.28
N LEU A 124 0.39 -9.98 10.02
CA LEU A 124 1.07 -11.23 9.63
C LEU A 124 2.53 -11.01 9.25
N CYS A 125 2.85 -9.88 8.64
CA CYS A 125 4.16 -9.55 8.07
C CYS A 125 4.68 -8.24 8.68
N TRP A 126 4.84 -8.25 10.01
CA TRP A 126 5.29 -7.11 10.82
C TRP A 126 6.71 -6.65 10.43
N ARG A 127 7.33 -5.79 11.25
CA ARG A 127 8.64 -5.17 10.96
C ARG A 127 9.82 -6.14 10.81
N ASP A 128 9.62 -7.41 11.05
CA ASP A 128 10.59 -8.50 10.87
C ASP A 128 10.36 -9.31 9.58
N SER A 129 9.49 -8.86 8.67
CA SER A 129 9.13 -9.59 7.46
C SER A 129 9.50 -8.86 6.17
N VAL A 130 10.47 -9.40 5.43
CA VAL A 130 10.80 -8.94 4.07
C VAL A 130 9.64 -9.09 3.10
N ALA A 131 8.77 -10.09 3.31
CA ALA A 131 7.58 -10.30 2.50
C ALA A 131 6.56 -9.15 2.65
N GLY A 132 6.40 -8.63 3.87
CA GLY A 132 5.54 -7.46 4.11
C GLY A 132 5.96 -6.23 3.32
N TYR A 133 7.28 -5.96 3.31
CA TYR A 133 7.84 -4.84 2.51
C TYR A 133 7.63 -5.04 1.02
N MET A 134 7.80 -6.27 0.54
CA MET A 134 7.61 -6.58 -0.87
C MET A 134 6.17 -6.34 -1.31
N VAL A 135 5.19 -6.83 -0.53
CA VAL A 135 3.77 -6.66 -0.80
C VAL A 135 3.38 -5.18 -0.84
N VAL A 136 3.77 -4.40 0.17
CA VAL A 136 3.45 -2.96 0.20
C VAL A 136 4.13 -2.22 -0.94
N ALA A 137 5.37 -2.55 -1.27
CA ALA A 137 6.10 -1.88 -2.34
C ALA A 137 5.43 -2.06 -3.71
N VAL A 138 5.05 -3.29 -4.09
CA VAL A 138 4.42 -3.51 -5.41
C VAL A 138 2.97 -3.03 -5.47
N THR A 139 2.21 -3.14 -4.37
CA THR A 139 0.80 -2.74 -4.37
C THR A 139 0.61 -1.24 -4.18
N CYS A 140 1.45 -0.58 -3.38
CA CYS A 140 1.36 0.87 -3.17
C CYS A 140 2.15 1.62 -4.25
N ALA A 141 3.47 1.46 -4.26
CA ALA A 141 4.33 2.20 -5.17
C ALA A 141 4.23 1.65 -6.59
N GLY A 142 4.39 0.34 -6.78
CA GLY A 142 4.31 -0.29 -8.10
C GLY A 142 3.03 0.07 -8.86
N ASP A 143 1.87 -0.46 -8.42
CA ASP A 143 0.57 -0.20 -9.06
C ASP A 143 0.26 1.30 -9.17
N GLY A 144 0.55 2.06 -8.12
CA GLY A 144 0.29 3.49 -8.09
C GLY A 144 1.06 4.24 -9.17
N PHE A 145 2.36 3.99 -9.31
CA PHE A 145 3.18 4.59 -10.37
C PHE A 145 2.82 4.04 -11.76
N ALA A 146 2.45 2.77 -11.89
CA ALA A 146 1.99 2.19 -13.14
C ALA A 146 0.84 3.01 -13.74
N ASP A 147 -0.11 3.34 -12.89
CA ASP A 147 -1.32 4.06 -13.25
C ASP A 147 -1.07 5.57 -13.48
N VAL A 148 -0.15 6.20 -12.73
CA VAL A 148 0.24 7.61 -12.96
C VAL A 148 1.04 7.74 -14.26
N ILE A 149 2.07 6.92 -14.44
CA ILE A 149 2.94 6.99 -15.62
C ILE A 149 2.19 6.53 -16.87
N GLY A 150 1.47 5.40 -16.77
CA GLY A 150 0.75 4.83 -17.91
C GLY A 150 -0.32 5.75 -18.47
N ARG A 151 -0.99 6.55 -17.62
CA ARG A 151 -1.95 7.55 -18.12
C ARG A 151 -1.28 8.78 -18.73
N ARG A 152 -0.18 9.24 -18.15
CA ARG A 152 0.44 10.52 -18.55
C ARG A 152 1.38 10.36 -19.75
N TRP A 153 2.03 9.22 -19.86
CA TRP A 153 3.06 8.95 -20.87
C TRP A 153 2.86 7.63 -21.63
N GLY A 154 1.85 6.83 -21.29
CA GLY A 154 1.62 5.56 -21.97
C GLY A 154 1.23 5.74 -23.42
N ARG A 155 1.97 5.07 -24.32
CA ARG A 155 1.73 5.07 -25.77
C ARG A 155 1.56 3.67 -26.32
N HIS A 156 2.13 2.68 -25.65
CA HIS A 156 2.14 1.30 -26.11
C HIS A 156 1.25 0.44 -25.20
N CYS A 157 0.01 0.21 -25.60
CA CYS A 157 -0.91 -0.64 -24.84
C CYS A 157 -0.58 -2.12 -25.01
N TRP A 158 -0.82 -2.91 -23.97
CA TRP A 158 -0.75 -4.37 -24.06
C TRP A 158 -1.92 -4.91 -24.90
N ALA A 159 -1.63 -5.90 -25.76
CA ALA A 159 -2.63 -6.53 -26.60
C ALA A 159 -3.73 -7.18 -25.75
N GLY A 160 -5.00 -6.83 -26.00
CA GLY A 160 -6.15 -7.35 -25.26
C GLY A 160 -6.44 -6.67 -23.91
N ASN A 161 -5.61 -5.70 -23.47
CA ASN A 161 -5.83 -4.93 -22.24
C ASN A 161 -5.62 -3.42 -22.48
N HIS A 162 -6.59 -2.79 -23.13
CA HIS A 162 -6.48 -1.41 -23.62
C HIS A 162 -6.29 -0.28 -22.58
N PRO A 163 -6.51 -0.44 -21.25
CA PRO A 163 -6.07 0.57 -20.28
C PRO A 163 -4.63 0.39 -19.76
N LYS A 164 -3.99 -0.78 -19.93
CA LYS A 164 -2.64 -1.05 -19.40
C LYS A 164 -1.59 -0.81 -20.48
N THR A 165 -0.52 -0.13 -20.11
CA THR A 165 0.55 0.31 -21.03
C THR A 165 1.91 -0.23 -20.62
N GLN A 166 2.80 -0.44 -21.59
CA GLN A 166 4.16 -0.89 -21.36
C GLN A 166 4.95 0.11 -20.50
N GLU A 167 4.71 1.41 -20.68
CA GLU A 167 5.31 2.47 -19.86
C GLU A 167 4.82 2.40 -18.41
N GLY A 168 3.53 2.11 -18.20
CA GLY A 168 2.97 1.84 -16.88
C GLY A 168 3.62 0.61 -16.24
N SER A 169 3.74 -0.50 -16.97
CA SER A 169 4.39 -1.71 -16.46
C SER A 169 5.87 -1.47 -16.14
N ALA A 170 6.61 -0.72 -16.95
CA ALA A 170 7.99 -0.33 -16.64
C ALA A 170 8.07 0.50 -15.35
N ALA A 171 7.15 1.45 -15.16
CA ALA A 171 7.05 2.22 -13.93
C ALA A 171 6.71 1.36 -12.71
N MET A 172 5.78 0.41 -12.85
CA MET A 172 5.43 -0.55 -11.81
C MET A 172 6.64 -1.34 -11.35
N PHE A 173 7.38 -1.90 -12.30
CA PHE A 173 8.55 -2.72 -12.03
C PHE A 173 9.63 -1.92 -11.28
N VAL A 174 10.00 -0.74 -11.82
CA VAL A 174 11.05 0.10 -11.23
C VAL A 174 10.64 0.62 -9.86
N ALA A 175 9.43 1.16 -9.72
CA ALA A 175 8.96 1.73 -8.46
C ALA A 175 8.73 0.65 -7.40
N GLY A 176 8.17 -0.51 -7.79
CA GLY A 176 7.96 -1.65 -6.90
C GLY A 176 9.27 -2.23 -6.40
N ALA A 177 10.21 -2.54 -7.30
CA ALA A 177 11.53 -3.06 -6.92
C ALA A 177 12.32 -2.05 -6.08
N GLY A 178 12.37 -0.79 -6.51
CA GLY A 178 13.10 0.27 -5.80
C GLY A 178 12.55 0.52 -4.40
N THR A 179 11.22 0.58 -4.24
CA THR A 179 10.59 0.77 -2.94
C THR A 179 10.80 -0.45 -2.03
N ALA A 180 10.71 -1.67 -2.57
CA ALA A 180 10.96 -2.89 -1.81
C ALA A 180 12.38 -2.92 -1.26
N ILE A 181 13.39 -2.71 -2.13
CA ILE A 181 14.80 -2.66 -1.73
C ILE A 181 15.04 -1.54 -0.71
N GLY A 182 14.44 -0.37 -0.92
CA GLY A 182 14.54 0.75 0.02
C GLY A 182 14.01 0.42 1.42
N LEU A 183 12.79 -0.13 1.50
CA LEU A 183 12.19 -0.56 2.76
C LEU A 183 12.99 -1.68 3.43
N MET A 184 13.36 -2.73 2.68
CA MET A 184 14.18 -3.84 3.19
C MET A 184 15.52 -3.33 3.74
N SER A 185 16.18 -2.41 3.03
CA SER A 185 17.45 -1.83 3.46
C SER A 185 17.30 -0.95 4.70
N ALA A 186 16.23 -0.15 4.78
CA ALA A 186 15.95 0.69 5.94
C ALA A 186 15.70 -0.15 7.20
N PHE A 187 14.86 -1.18 7.11
CA PHE A 187 14.56 -2.03 8.27
C PHE A 187 15.71 -2.98 8.63
N ARG A 188 16.55 -3.37 7.65
CA ARG A 188 17.82 -4.04 7.92
C ARG A 188 18.76 -3.14 8.71
N TRP A 189 18.91 -1.89 8.28
CA TRP A 189 19.77 -0.92 8.94
C TRP A 189 19.32 -0.61 10.38
N LEU A 190 18.01 -0.59 10.61
CA LEU A 190 17.41 -0.45 11.95
C LEU A 190 17.49 -1.73 12.81
N GLY A 191 17.98 -2.85 12.25
CA GLY A 191 18.15 -4.11 12.99
C GLY A 191 16.87 -4.93 13.15
N TYR A 192 15.81 -4.66 12.39
CA TYR A 192 14.55 -5.41 12.48
C TYR A 192 14.50 -6.66 11.59
N VAL A 193 15.27 -6.67 10.50
CA VAL A 193 15.40 -7.82 9.60
C VAL A 193 16.85 -8.10 9.30
N ASP A 194 17.21 -9.38 9.24
CA ASP A 194 18.49 -9.84 8.73
C ASP A 194 18.26 -10.75 7.52
N PHE A 195 19.07 -10.60 6.48
CA PHE A 195 18.97 -11.33 5.21
C PHE A 195 20.27 -11.17 4.42
N ALA A 196 20.54 -12.08 3.48
CA ALA A 196 21.66 -11.96 2.56
C ALA A 196 21.32 -10.95 1.43
N PRO A 197 21.96 -9.76 1.34
CA PRO A 197 21.48 -8.70 0.46
C PRO A 197 21.42 -9.07 -1.02
N GLY A 198 22.45 -9.73 -1.55
CA GLY A 198 22.51 -10.14 -2.97
C GLY A 198 21.32 -11.01 -3.38
N PRO A 199 21.15 -12.21 -2.79
CA PRO A 199 20.02 -13.08 -3.08
C PRO A 199 18.65 -12.43 -2.85
N THR A 200 18.48 -11.73 -1.72
CA THR A 200 17.20 -11.10 -1.38
C THR A 200 16.82 -9.98 -2.35
N PHE A 201 17.77 -9.14 -2.78
CA PHE A 201 17.49 -8.08 -3.75
C PHE A 201 17.20 -8.64 -5.14
N LEU A 202 17.91 -9.69 -5.57
CA LEU A 202 17.59 -10.39 -6.83
C LEU A 202 16.20 -11.02 -6.77
N GLY A 203 15.85 -11.65 -5.66
CA GLY A 203 14.51 -12.19 -5.44
C GLY A 203 13.43 -11.09 -5.43
N ALA A 204 13.67 -9.94 -4.80
CA ALA A 204 12.74 -8.82 -4.80
C ALA A 204 12.52 -8.26 -6.23
N VAL A 205 13.59 -8.12 -7.01
CA VAL A 205 13.51 -7.73 -8.43
C VAL A 205 12.70 -8.75 -9.24
N PHE A 206 12.96 -10.04 -9.03
CA PHE A 206 12.20 -11.10 -9.70
C PHE A 206 10.70 -11.07 -9.33
N ILE A 207 10.38 -10.91 -8.05
CA ILE A 207 8.98 -10.82 -7.60
C ILE A 207 8.30 -9.57 -8.16
N ALA A 208 9.00 -8.43 -8.22
CA ALA A 208 8.47 -7.20 -8.82
C ALA A 208 8.17 -7.39 -10.31
N PHE A 209 9.02 -8.12 -11.03
CA PHE A 209 8.79 -8.49 -12.42
C PHE A 209 7.54 -9.36 -12.55
N ILE A 210 7.39 -10.43 -11.76
CA ILE A 210 6.19 -11.29 -11.81
C ILE A 210 4.92 -10.51 -11.45
N ALA A 211 4.96 -9.67 -10.41
CA ALA A 211 3.84 -8.81 -10.04
C ALA A 211 3.44 -7.87 -11.19
N THR A 212 4.42 -7.31 -11.90
CA THR A 212 4.20 -6.47 -13.09
C THR A 212 3.57 -7.24 -14.24
N VAL A 213 4.01 -8.47 -14.49
CA VAL A 213 3.40 -9.34 -15.50
C VAL A 213 1.95 -9.64 -15.12
N VAL A 214 1.68 -10.01 -13.87
CA VAL A 214 0.31 -10.30 -13.39
C VAL A 214 -0.61 -9.09 -13.56
N GLU A 215 -0.13 -7.88 -13.26
CA GLU A 215 -0.89 -6.64 -13.44
C GLU A 215 -1.18 -6.30 -14.91
N ALA A 216 -0.24 -6.62 -15.82
CA ALA A 216 -0.41 -6.37 -17.25
C ALA A 216 -1.41 -7.33 -17.90
N LEU A 217 -1.57 -8.55 -17.36
CA LEU A 217 -2.47 -9.56 -17.90
C LEU A 217 -3.94 -9.12 -17.84
N PRO A 218 -4.79 -9.51 -18.80
CA PRO A 218 -6.21 -9.17 -18.83
C PRO A 218 -7.05 -10.00 -17.83
N ILE A 219 -6.50 -10.30 -16.64
CA ILE A 219 -7.16 -11.06 -15.56
C ILE A 219 -7.99 -10.15 -14.66
N ASN A 220 -7.77 -8.84 -14.71
CA ASN A 220 -8.50 -7.83 -13.93
C ASN A 220 -10.03 -7.85 -14.08
N LYS A 221 -10.56 -8.49 -15.13
CA LYS A 221 -11.99 -8.74 -15.33
C LYS A 221 -12.56 -9.81 -14.40
N LEU A 222 -11.71 -10.70 -13.87
CA LEU A 222 -12.06 -11.81 -13.00
C LEU A 222 -11.63 -11.56 -11.55
N VAL A 223 -10.43 -10.99 -11.35
CA VAL A 223 -9.85 -10.73 -10.03
C VAL A 223 -9.24 -9.33 -10.03
N ASP A 224 -9.63 -8.48 -9.08
CA ASP A 224 -9.11 -7.13 -8.94
C ASP A 224 -7.58 -7.12 -8.74
N ASP A 225 -6.88 -6.20 -9.39
CA ASP A 225 -5.43 -6.07 -9.31
C ASP A 225 -4.96 -5.80 -7.87
N ASN A 226 -5.79 -5.12 -7.06
CA ASN A 226 -5.54 -4.88 -5.63
C ASN A 226 -5.65 -6.16 -4.78
N LEU A 227 -6.03 -7.29 -5.38
CA LEU A 227 -6.04 -8.60 -4.75
C LEU A 227 -4.99 -9.53 -5.39
N SER A 228 -4.94 -9.62 -6.71
CA SER A 228 -4.04 -10.54 -7.42
C SER A 228 -2.55 -10.21 -7.20
N VAL A 229 -2.18 -8.93 -7.30
CA VAL A 229 -0.81 -8.43 -7.14
C VAL A 229 -0.25 -8.66 -5.73
N PRO A 230 -0.92 -8.22 -4.63
CA PRO A 230 -0.39 -8.48 -3.29
C PRO A 230 -0.35 -9.97 -2.95
N LEU A 231 -1.31 -10.78 -3.42
CA LEU A 231 -1.30 -12.22 -3.17
C LEU A 231 -0.11 -12.91 -3.83
N ILE A 232 0.14 -12.68 -5.13
CA ILE A 232 1.26 -13.32 -5.81
C ILE A 232 2.59 -12.86 -5.23
N ALA A 233 2.71 -11.57 -4.90
CA ALA A 233 3.92 -11.03 -4.28
C ALA A 233 4.18 -11.61 -2.90
N GLY A 234 3.15 -11.73 -2.06
CA GLY A 234 3.25 -12.32 -0.72
C GLY A 234 3.61 -13.80 -0.75
N LEU A 235 2.98 -14.58 -1.65
CA LEU A 235 3.28 -16.00 -1.83
C LEU A 235 4.71 -16.22 -2.29
N LEU A 236 5.15 -15.50 -3.32
CA LEU A 236 6.51 -15.63 -3.83
C LEU A 236 7.55 -15.12 -2.83
N ALA A 237 7.27 -14.03 -2.11
CA ALA A 237 8.18 -13.52 -1.09
C ALA A 237 8.32 -14.49 0.07
N ASN A 238 7.23 -15.12 0.54
CA ASN A 238 7.31 -16.16 1.55
C ASN A 238 8.03 -17.42 1.06
N TRP A 239 8.01 -17.71 -0.25
CA TRP A 239 8.70 -18.87 -0.79
C TRP A 239 10.19 -18.62 -1.10
N LEU A 240 10.52 -17.43 -1.61
CA LEU A 240 11.86 -17.08 -2.09
C LEU A 240 12.71 -16.29 -1.09
N LEU A 241 12.07 -15.48 -0.24
CA LEU A 241 12.74 -14.53 0.63
C LEU A 241 12.60 -14.87 2.12
N ALA A 242 11.66 -15.74 2.51
CA ALA A 242 11.60 -16.23 3.88
C ALA A 242 12.63 -17.36 4.04
N GLY A 243 13.85 -16.95 4.38
CA GLY A 243 14.95 -17.80 4.82
C GLY A 243 15.59 -17.19 6.06
#